data_AF-A0AAU6HNB4-F1
#
_entry.id   AF-A0AAU6HNB4-F1
#
_cell.length_a   1.000
_cell.length_b   1.000
_cell.length_c   1.000
_cell.angle_alpha   90.00
_cell.angle_beta   90.00
_cell.angle_gamma   90.00
#
_symmetry.space_group_name_H-M   'P 1'
#
loop_
_entity.id
_entity.type
_entity.pdbx_description
1 polymer ?
#
loop_
_entity_poly.entity_id
_entity_poly.type
_entity_poly.pdbx_seq_one_letter_code
_entity_poly.pdbx_strand_id
1 'polypeptide(L)'
;MPKQMSAARRTSIAGPLTATSLVLALSGCASYDVLAPADARAEAPAAAVKAMDARLAAAAEAKNGENTGGTNGTNGREADGPAGKKGTGGDEVDCRKAKCVALTFDAGPSENTNRLLDILKREKVHATFFMLGENHVEKRPAEVKRIDAEGHELANHTWSHQILTDIKPAEARREMSRVQDAVRKITGKTPKLMRPPQGRTDESVSAISKELGLAQVLWSVTAKDYETNDSALITKRVLEQTERDGIILLHDIYRGTVPAVPGILKELKKRGYTVVTVSQLLAPAKPQPGMVYRP
;
A
#
# COMPACT_ATOMS: atom_id res chain seq x y z
N MET A 1 74.78 5.33 -24.26
CA MET A 1 75.39 6.68 -24.08
C MET A 1 74.88 7.55 -25.22
N PRO A 2 74.46 8.83 -25.06
CA PRO A 2 74.70 9.76 -23.94
C PRO A 2 73.47 10.59 -23.44
N LYS A 3 73.71 11.29 -22.31
CA LYS A 3 73.23 12.63 -21.86
C LYS A 3 71.73 12.86 -21.58
N GLN A 4 71.35 13.08 -20.31
CA GLN A 4 71.24 14.38 -19.58
C GLN A 4 70.06 15.22 -20.11
N MET A 5 69.19 15.90 -19.35
CA MET A 5 69.14 16.34 -17.96
C MET A 5 67.73 16.90 -17.70
N SER A 6 67.40 17.05 -16.42
CA SER A 6 66.69 18.22 -15.85
C SER A 6 65.32 17.96 -15.24
N ALA A 7 65.25 18.40 -13.99
CA ALA A 7 64.17 18.27 -13.03
C ALA A 7 63.06 19.31 -13.27
N ALA A 8 61.84 18.94 -12.91
CA ALA A 8 60.81 19.89 -12.52
C ALA A 8 59.96 19.28 -11.40
N ARG A 9 60.17 19.79 -10.18
CA ARG A 9 59.24 19.63 -9.06
C ARG A 9 57.89 20.23 -9.47
N ARG A 10 56.81 19.45 -9.40
CA ARG A 10 55.45 19.98 -9.29
C ARG A 10 54.80 19.43 -8.03
N THR A 11 54.38 20.36 -7.21
CA THR A 11 53.62 20.25 -5.97
C THR A 11 52.32 19.48 -6.20
N SER A 12 52.10 18.44 -5.39
CA SER A 12 50.83 17.72 -5.33
C SER A 12 49.83 18.52 -4.51
N ILE A 13 48.74 18.98 -5.14
CA ILE A 13 47.56 19.49 -4.47
C ILE A 13 46.54 18.34 -4.49
N ALA A 14 46.38 17.68 -3.34
CA ALA A 14 45.33 16.71 -3.12
C ALA A 14 44.01 17.47 -2.89
N GLY A 15 43.11 17.43 -3.87
CA GLY A 15 41.69 17.78 -3.69
C GLY A 15 40.87 16.49 -3.54
N PRO A 16 39.84 16.46 -2.69
CA PRO A 16 39.05 15.25 -2.48
C PRO A 16 38.16 14.99 -3.71
N LEU A 17 38.37 13.83 -4.36
CA LEU A 17 37.37 13.26 -5.27
C LEU A 17 36.19 12.79 -4.42
N THR A 18 35.08 13.53 -4.46
CA THR A 18 33.78 12.99 -4.08
C THR A 18 33.37 11.97 -5.15
N ALA A 19 33.65 10.70 -4.88
CA ALA A 19 33.12 9.60 -5.66
C ALA A 19 31.62 9.50 -5.40
N THR A 20 30.81 10.08 -6.29
CA THR A 20 29.39 9.77 -6.39
C THR A 20 29.28 8.34 -6.88
N SER A 21 29.14 7.38 -5.96
CA SER A 21 28.84 5.99 -6.30
C SER A 21 27.45 5.94 -6.94
N LEU A 22 27.42 5.95 -8.26
CA LEU A 22 26.26 5.52 -9.03
C LEU A 22 26.09 4.02 -8.80
N VAL A 23 25.17 3.66 -7.91
CA VAL A 23 24.73 2.26 -7.76
C VAL A 23 23.93 1.93 -9.02
N LEU A 24 24.59 1.34 -10.01
CA LEU A 24 23.91 0.67 -11.11
C LEU A 24 23.31 -0.61 -10.51
N ALA A 25 22.04 -0.57 -10.15
CA ALA A 25 21.28 -1.78 -9.86
C ALA A 25 21.20 -2.58 -11.17
N LEU A 26 21.91 -3.71 -11.22
CA LEU A 26 21.75 -4.72 -12.25
C LEU A 26 20.36 -5.36 -12.07
N SER A 27 19.33 -4.72 -12.63
CA SER A 27 17.98 -5.26 -12.68
C SER A 27 17.96 -6.40 -13.71
N GLY A 28 17.89 -7.63 -13.21
CA GLY A 28 17.83 -8.83 -14.02
C GLY A 28 16.46 -9.00 -14.70
N CYS A 29 16.50 -9.29 -16.00
CA CYS A 29 15.51 -10.01 -16.83
C CYS A 29 14.03 -9.58 -16.88
N ALA A 30 13.54 -8.64 -16.06
CA ALA A 30 12.20 -8.07 -16.24
C ALA A 30 12.28 -6.88 -17.20
N SER A 31 11.46 -6.87 -18.26
CA SER A 31 11.37 -5.74 -19.21
C SER A 31 10.56 -4.54 -18.67
N TYR A 32 10.33 -4.48 -17.36
CA TYR A 32 9.57 -3.44 -16.68
C TYR A 32 10.19 -3.12 -15.32
N ASP A 33 9.97 -1.90 -14.84
CA ASP A 33 10.56 -1.42 -13.59
C ASP A 33 9.90 -2.10 -12.37
N VAL A 34 10.75 -2.61 -11.47
CA VAL A 34 10.35 -3.27 -10.23
C VAL A 34 11.04 -2.59 -9.05
N LEU A 35 10.29 -2.37 -7.96
CA LEU A 35 10.81 -1.76 -6.74
C LEU A 35 10.24 -2.41 -5.49
N ALA A 36 11.07 -2.71 -4.49
CA ALA A 36 10.57 -3.15 -3.20
C ALA A 36 9.98 -1.96 -2.42
N PRO A 37 8.99 -2.17 -1.53
CA PRO A 37 8.45 -1.08 -0.71
C PRO A 37 9.51 -0.35 0.14
N ALA A 38 10.53 -1.07 0.61
CA ALA A 38 11.62 -0.48 1.38
C ALA A 38 12.49 0.46 0.53
N ASP A 39 12.83 0.05 -0.68
CA ASP A 39 13.63 0.85 -1.61
C ASP A 39 12.84 2.08 -2.07
N ALA A 40 11.55 1.93 -2.33
CA ALA A 40 10.66 3.07 -2.62
C ALA A 40 10.74 4.14 -1.55
N ARG A 41 10.72 3.76 -0.26
CA ARG A 41 10.87 4.71 0.85
C ARG A 41 12.27 5.30 0.93
N ALA A 42 13.31 4.51 0.67
CA ALA A 42 14.70 4.97 0.70
C ALA A 42 14.99 6.00 -0.40
N GLU A 43 14.37 5.82 -1.57
CA GLU A 43 14.49 6.70 -2.74
C GLU A 43 13.48 7.86 -2.73
N ALA A 44 12.67 8.00 -1.68
CA ALA A 44 11.65 9.02 -1.61
C ALA A 44 12.26 10.44 -1.72
N PRO A 45 11.68 11.35 -2.52
CA PRO A 45 12.22 12.71 -2.66
C PRO A 45 12.33 13.42 -1.31
N ALA A 46 13.42 14.17 -1.10
CA ALA A 46 13.65 14.91 0.15
C ALA A 46 12.48 15.83 0.55
N ALA A 47 11.80 16.42 -0.43
CA ALA A 47 10.60 17.22 -0.20
C ALA A 47 9.43 16.41 0.37
N ALA A 48 9.24 15.17 -0.10
CA ALA A 48 8.21 14.26 0.41
C ALA A 48 8.53 13.78 1.82
N VAL A 49 9.81 13.47 2.09
CA VAL A 49 10.33 13.16 3.43
C VAL A 49 10.03 14.30 4.40
N LYS A 50 10.44 15.53 4.06
CA LYS A 50 10.21 16.72 4.89
C LYS A 50 8.72 16.97 5.13
N ALA A 51 7.88 16.76 4.11
CA ALA A 51 6.43 16.90 4.25
C ALA A 51 5.85 15.86 5.21
N MET A 52 6.29 14.60 5.13
CA MET A 52 5.84 13.56 6.05
C MET A 52 6.32 13.85 7.49
N ASP A 53 7.57 14.25 7.67
CA ASP A 53 8.11 14.59 8.99
C ASP A 53 7.31 15.73 9.65
N ALA A 54 6.96 16.76 8.88
CA ALA A 54 6.16 17.88 9.38
C ALA A 54 4.74 17.44 9.80
N ARG A 55 4.10 16.54 9.05
CA ARG A 55 2.77 16.05 9.41
C ARG A 55 2.82 15.15 10.65
N LEU A 56 3.82 14.26 10.73
CA LEU A 56 4.06 13.43 11.90
C LEU A 56 4.28 14.26 13.17
N ALA A 57 5.04 15.35 13.07
CA ALA A 57 5.23 16.29 14.17
C ALA A 57 3.91 16.96 14.59
N ALA A 58 3.13 17.48 13.63
CA ALA A 58 1.83 18.08 13.90
C ALA A 58 0.84 17.09 14.52
N ALA A 59 0.83 15.83 14.08
CA ALA A 59 0.00 14.78 14.66
C ALA A 59 0.41 14.45 16.11
N ALA A 60 1.71 14.44 16.41
CA ALA A 60 2.20 14.26 17.77
C ALA A 60 1.82 15.42 18.70
N GLU A 61 1.88 16.66 18.21
CA GLU A 61 1.45 17.85 18.95
C GLU A 61 -0.04 17.85 19.25
N ALA A 62 -0.89 17.49 18.26
CA ALA A 62 -2.34 17.41 18.44
C ALA A 62 -2.74 16.42 19.55
N LYS A 63 -2.07 15.26 19.61
CA LYS A 63 -2.29 14.26 20.67
C LYS A 63 -1.87 14.74 22.06
N ASN A 64 -0.87 15.61 22.14
CA ASN A 64 -0.42 16.17 23.41
C ASN A 64 -1.35 17.30 23.89
N GLY A 65 -1.87 18.11 22.97
CA GLY A 65 -2.83 19.18 23.25
C GLY A 65 -4.17 18.68 23.81
N GLU A 66 -4.70 17.57 23.27
CA GLU A 66 -5.92 16.92 23.79
C GLU A 66 -5.77 16.42 25.23
N ASN A 67 -4.54 16.17 25.71
CA ASN A 67 -4.27 15.69 27.06
C ASN A 67 -4.14 16.81 28.11
N THR A 68 -4.18 18.09 27.69
CA THR A 68 -4.01 19.26 28.59
C THR A 68 -5.30 20.04 28.86
N GLY A 69 -6.42 19.68 28.24
CA GLY A 69 -7.71 20.40 28.30
C GLY A 69 -8.71 19.95 29.36
N GLY A 70 -8.25 19.36 30.48
CA GLY A 70 -9.13 18.80 31.51
C GLY A 70 -9.24 19.63 32.79
N THR A 71 -9.98 20.75 32.80
CA THR A 71 -10.65 21.26 34.02
C THR A 71 -11.97 22.00 33.72
N ASN A 72 -13.00 21.59 34.46
CA ASN A 72 -14.26 22.26 34.85
C ASN A 72 -15.38 22.59 33.84
N GLY A 73 -16.60 22.15 34.20
CA GLY A 73 -17.83 22.94 33.98
C GLY A 73 -19.07 22.18 33.48
N THR A 74 -20.16 22.23 34.25
CA THR A 74 -21.47 21.55 34.15
C THR A 74 -22.43 22.00 33.03
N ASN A 75 -23.35 21.08 32.67
CA ASN A 75 -24.75 21.20 32.20
C ASN A 75 -25.13 21.77 30.80
N GLY A 76 -25.93 20.98 30.04
CA GLY A 76 -26.99 21.50 29.14
C GLY A 76 -27.20 20.82 27.77
N ARG A 77 -28.29 20.04 27.65
CA ARG A 77 -29.22 19.73 26.52
C ARG A 77 -28.75 19.57 25.04
N GLU A 78 -29.43 18.62 24.38
CA GLU A 78 -29.38 18.18 22.96
C GLU A 78 -29.46 19.30 21.90
N ALA A 79 -28.67 19.19 20.83
CA ALA A 79 -29.12 18.94 19.44
C ALA A 79 -27.98 19.06 18.40
N ASP A 80 -28.13 18.30 17.32
CA ASP A 80 -27.60 18.45 15.96
C ASP A 80 -26.14 18.09 15.56
N GLY A 81 -26.08 17.03 14.74
CA GLY A 81 -25.21 16.90 13.57
C GLY A 81 -24.01 15.95 13.71
N PRO A 82 -23.90 14.84 12.96
CA PRO A 82 -22.63 14.16 12.83
C PRO A 82 -21.82 14.87 11.76
N ALA A 83 -21.19 16.00 12.11
CA ALA A 83 -19.94 16.39 11.47
C ALA A 83 -18.93 15.29 11.84
N GLY A 84 -18.73 14.35 10.92
CA GLY A 84 -17.86 13.20 11.13
C GLY A 84 -16.47 13.64 11.58
N LYS A 85 -16.18 13.49 12.87
CA LYS A 85 -14.82 13.37 13.37
C LYS A 85 -14.18 12.23 12.57
N LYS A 86 -13.25 12.56 11.67
CA LYS A 86 -12.40 11.58 10.98
C LYS A 86 -11.80 10.68 12.07
N GLY A 87 -12.26 9.44 12.11
CA GLY A 87 -11.78 8.46 13.08
C GLY A 87 -10.29 8.23 12.88
N THR A 88 -9.53 8.27 13.97
CA THR A 88 -8.08 8.09 14.07
C THR A 88 -7.65 6.63 13.90
N GLY A 89 -8.25 5.91 12.96
CA GLY A 89 -7.67 4.64 12.49
C GLY A 89 -6.47 4.98 11.62
N GLY A 90 -5.29 4.43 11.90
CA GLY A 90 -4.09 4.69 11.09
C GLY A 90 -3.55 6.12 11.12
N ASP A 91 -3.48 6.76 12.30
CA ASP A 91 -2.65 7.95 12.52
C ASP A 91 -1.29 7.78 11.82
N GLU A 92 -0.79 8.82 11.16
CA GLU A 92 0.40 8.77 10.30
C GLU A 92 1.53 7.91 10.90
N VAL A 93 1.72 6.72 10.35
CA VAL A 93 2.76 5.77 10.78
C VAL A 93 4.00 6.02 9.94
N ASP A 94 5.14 6.21 10.59
CA ASP A 94 6.43 6.25 9.91
C ASP A 94 7.01 4.84 9.73
N CYS A 95 6.72 4.21 8.58
CA CYS A 95 7.25 2.89 8.24
C CYS A 95 8.76 2.87 7.96
N ARG A 96 9.46 4.01 7.98
CA ARG A 96 10.93 4.04 8.03
C ARG A 96 11.46 3.62 9.41
N LYS A 97 10.63 3.75 10.45
CA LYS A 97 10.96 3.43 11.85
C LYS A 97 10.16 2.21 12.34
N ALA A 98 8.83 2.27 12.24
CA ALA A 98 7.94 1.21 12.65
C ALA A 98 8.10 -0.04 11.77
N LYS A 99 7.88 -1.22 12.36
CA LYS A 99 7.86 -2.49 11.62
C LYS A 99 6.50 -2.65 10.94
N CYS A 100 6.38 -2.22 9.69
CA CYS A 100 5.10 -2.20 8.97
C CYS A 100 4.86 -3.46 8.13
N VAL A 101 3.58 -3.80 7.94
CA VAL A 101 3.07 -4.74 6.94
C VAL A 101 1.75 -4.21 6.36
N ALA A 102 1.49 -4.47 5.08
CA ALA A 102 0.21 -4.13 4.48
C ALA A 102 -0.73 -5.33 4.44
N LEU A 103 -1.93 -5.17 4.97
CA LEU A 103 -3.00 -6.16 4.87
C LEU A 103 -3.85 -5.84 3.64
N THR A 104 -3.97 -6.81 2.71
CA THR A 104 -4.67 -6.59 1.44
C THR A 104 -5.72 -7.67 1.18
N PHE A 105 -6.81 -7.27 0.53
CA PHE A 105 -7.91 -8.15 0.16
C PHE A 105 -8.25 -8.02 -1.32
N ASP A 106 -8.19 -9.11 -2.06
CA ASP A 106 -8.49 -9.18 -3.47
C ASP A 106 -9.92 -9.70 -3.72
N ALA A 107 -10.43 -9.40 -4.92
CA ALA A 107 -11.68 -9.93 -5.48
C ALA A 107 -12.96 -9.56 -4.72
N GLY A 108 -12.90 -8.62 -3.79
CA GLY A 108 -14.07 -7.99 -3.18
C GLY A 108 -14.61 -6.81 -4.00
N PRO A 109 -15.62 -6.07 -3.49
CA PRO A 109 -16.39 -6.39 -2.30
C PRO A 109 -17.25 -7.64 -2.47
N SER A 110 -17.62 -8.28 -1.37
CA SER A 110 -18.38 -9.53 -1.29
C SER A 110 -19.44 -9.44 -0.19
N GLU A 111 -20.19 -10.53 0.00
CA GLU A 111 -21.15 -10.61 1.11
C GLU A 111 -20.47 -10.54 2.49
N ASN A 112 -19.18 -10.85 2.58
CA ASN A 112 -18.43 -10.84 3.83
C ASN A 112 -17.77 -9.49 4.13
N THR A 113 -17.68 -8.57 3.15
CA THR A 113 -16.94 -7.30 3.30
C THR A 113 -17.42 -6.49 4.49
N ASN A 114 -18.72 -6.38 4.74
CA ASN A 114 -19.23 -5.62 5.88
C ASN A 114 -18.75 -6.16 7.23
N ARG A 115 -18.72 -7.50 7.38
CA ARG A 115 -18.20 -8.15 8.59
C ARG A 115 -16.69 -7.94 8.73
N LEU A 116 -15.96 -7.99 7.62
CA LEU A 116 -14.53 -7.67 7.62
C LEU A 116 -14.28 -6.23 8.07
N LEU A 117 -15.02 -5.26 7.55
CA LEU A 117 -14.92 -3.85 7.93
C LEU A 117 -15.19 -3.66 9.43
N ASP A 118 -16.20 -4.34 10.00
CA ASP A 118 -16.45 -4.31 11.45
C ASP A 118 -15.25 -4.80 12.27
N ILE A 119 -14.55 -5.83 11.79
CA ILE A 119 -13.32 -6.33 12.42
C ILE A 119 -12.21 -5.29 12.32
N LEU A 120 -11.93 -4.77 11.12
CA LEU A 120 -10.86 -3.79 10.91
C LEU A 120 -11.07 -2.52 11.74
N LYS A 121 -12.31 -2.03 11.81
CA LYS A 121 -12.71 -0.88 12.63
C LYS A 121 -12.49 -1.12 14.12
N ARG A 122 -12.89 -2.28 14.64
CA ARG A 122 -12.64 -2.65 16.05
C ARG A 122 -11.15 -2.72 16.38
N GLU A 123 -10.35 -3.24 15.46
CA GLU A 123 -8.90 -3.35 15.63
C GLU A 123 -8.16 -2.04 15.30
N LYS A 124 -8.89 -1.00 14.83
CA LYS A 124 -8.37 0.33 14.43
C LYS A 124 -7.26 0.26 13.37
N VAL A 125 -7.40 -0.67 12.43
CA VAL A 125 -6.43 -0.87 11.34
C VAL A 125 -7.07 -0.52 10.00
N HIS A 126 -6.26 -0.03 9.07
CA HIS A 126 -6.68 0.15 7.69
C HIS A 126 -6.04 -0.88 6.78
N ALA A 127 -6.80 -1.36 5.79
CA ALA A 127 -6.38 -2.33 4.79
C ALA A 127 -6.51 -1.75 3.38
N THR A 128 -5.98 -2.47 2.39
CA THR A 128 -6.10 -2.13 0.96
C THR A 128 -6.98 -3.16 0.26
N PHE A 129 -8.00 -2.71 -0.46
CA PHE A 129 -8.96 -3.57 -1.15
C PHE A 129 -8.74 -3.48 -2.66
N PHE A 130 -8.21 -4.54 -3.26
CA PHE A 130 -8.09 -4.69 -4.71
C PHE A 130 -9.40 -5.27 -5.24
N MET A 131 -10.26 -4.39 -5.76
CA MET A 131 -11.64 -4.72 -6.06
C MET A 131 -11.84 -5.11 -7.53
N LEU A 132 -12.67 -6.12 -7.74
CA LEU A 132 -13.19 -6.46 -9.06
C LEU A 132 -14.33 -5.52 -9.46
N GLY A 133 -14.50 -5.32 -10.76
CA GLY A 133 -15.59 -4.50 -11.29
C GLY A 133 -16.91 -5.26 -11.42
N GLU A 134 -16.90 -6.30 -12.24
CA GLU A 134 -18.03 -7.14 -12.58
C GLU A 134 -18.52 -7.91 -11.37
N ASN A 135 -19.82 -7.95 -11.12
CA ASN A 135 -20.44 -8.63 -9.97
C ASN A 135 -20.03 -8.11 -8.57
N HIS A 136 -19.09 -7.16 -8.49
CA HIS A 136 -18.49 -6.68 -7.25
C HIS A 136 -18.76 -5.19 -7.09
N VAL A 137 -17.86 -4.29 -7.54
CA VAL A 137 -18.06 -2.83 -7.43
C VAL A 137 -19.41 -2.38 -7.99
N GLU A 138 -19.85 -2.94 -9.12
CA GLU A 138 -21.13 -2.56 -9.75
C GLU A 138 -22.37 -2.95 -8.92
N LYS A 139 -22.30 -4.07 -8.18
CA LYS A 139 -23.42 -4.62 -7.40
C LYS A 139 -23.39 -4.21 -5.93
N ARG A 140 -22.24 -3.75 -5.45
CA ARG A 140 -21.98 -3.45 -4.04
C ARG A 140 -21.49 -2.02 -3.80
N PRO A 141 -22.16 -0.99 -4.35
CA PRO A 141 -21.69 0.39 -4.21
C PRO A 141 -21.74 0.90 -2.76
N ALA A 142 -22.60 0.34 -1.91
CA ALA A 142 -22.67 0.70 -0.50
C ALA A 142 -21.40 0.26 0.25
N GLU A 143 -20.93 -0.96 0.01
CA GLU A 143 -19.70 -1.50 0.57
C GLU A 143 -18.49 -0.70 0.07
N VAL A 144 -18.42 -0.35 -1.21
CA VAL A 144 -17.35 0.51 -1.75
C VAL A 144 -17.31 1.87 -1.05
N LYS A 145 -18.47 2.53 -0.85
CA LYS A 145 -18.54 3.79 -0.09
C LYS A 145 -18.07 3.61 1.34
N ARG A 146 -18.43 2.49 1.97
CA ARG A 146 -18.07 2.20 3.36
C ARG A 146 -16.57 1.96 3.51
N ILE A 147 -15.95 1.20 2.59
CA ILE A 147 -14.49 0.99 2.55
C ILE A 147 -13.79 2.36 2.52
N ASP A 148 -14.23 3.28 1.64
CA ASP A 148 -13.66 4.61 1.53
C ASP A 148 -13.87 5.48 2.78
N ALA A 149 -15.11 5.50 3.29
CA ALA A 149 -15.49 6.34 4.43
C ALA A 149 -14.80 5.92 5.73
N GLU A 150 -14.47 4.63 5.87
CA GLU A 150 -13.72 4.08 7.01
C GLU A 150 -12.20 4.21 6.85
N GLY A 151 -11.71 4.86 5.78
CA GLY A 151 -10.29 5.22 5.62
C GLY A 151 -9.40 4.13 5.04
N HIS A 152 -10.00 3.05 4.52
CA HIS A 152 -9.27 2.01 3.79
C HIS A 152 -8.88 2.47 2.38
N GLU A 153 -7.88 1.82 1.80
CA GLU A 153 -7.40 2.13 0.46
C GLU A 153 -8.19 1.34 -0.61
N LEU A 154 -8.74 2.06 -1.58
CA LEU A 154 -9.42 1.49 -2.75
C LEU A 154 -8.43 1.25 -3.88
N ALA A 155 -8.31 0.01 -4.33
CA ALA A 155 -7.40 -0.41 -5.39
C ALA A 155 -8.14 -1.22 -6.48
N ASN A 156 -7.51 -1.33 -7.65
CA ASN A 156 -8.08 -1.91 -8.86
C ASN A 156 -7.62 -3.38 -9.05
N HIS A 157 -8.54 -4.29 -9.33
CA HIS A 157 -8.22 -5.69 -9.61
C HIS A 157 -8.81 -6.20 -10.93
N THR A 158 -8.94 -5.31 -11.91
CA THR A 158 -9.59 -5.52 -13.21
C THR A 158 -11.11 -5.69 -13.13
N TRP A 159 -11.75 -5.75 -14.30
CA TRP A 159 -13.21 -5.78 -14.36
C TRP A 159 -13.71 -7.19 -14.05
N SER A 160 -13.26 -8.19 -14.80
CA SER A 160 -13.74 -9.57 -14.69
C SER A 160 -12.62 -10.58 -14.41
N HIS A 161 -11.52 -10.14 -13.79
CA HIS A 161 -10.39 -10.99 -13.39
C HIS A 161 -9.66 -11.67 -14.57
N GLN A 162 -9.66 -11.05 -15.75
CA GLN A 162 -8.91 -11.58 -16.91
C GLN A 162 -7.40 -11.48 -16.68
N ILE A 163 -6.65 -12.47 -17.19
CA ILE A 163 -5.19 -12.44 -17.19
C ILE A 163 -4.74 -11.42 -18.24
N LEU A 164 -4.22 -10.28 -17.77
CA LEU A 164 -3.93 -9.13 -18.63
C LEU A 164 -2.86 -9.39 -19.70
N THR A 165 -1.94 -10.33 -19.45
CA THR A 165 -0.88 -10.76 -20.38
C THR A 165 -1.41 -11.65 -21.51
N ASP A 166 -2.61 -12.21 -21.36
CA ASP A 166 -3.16 -13.21 -22.27
C ASP A 166 -4.20 -12.58 -23.22
N ILE A 167 -4.45 -11.27 -23.09
CA ILE A 167 -5.46 -10.51 -23.84
C ILE A 167 -4.84 -9.33 -24.59
N LYS A 168 -5.60 -8.75 -25.53
CA LYS A 168 -5.11 -7.61 -26.32
C LYS A 168 -4.93 -6.36 -25.44
N PRO A 169 -3.93 -5.49 -25.70
CA PRO A 169 -3.71 -4.26 -24.91
C PRO A 169 -4.94 -3.35 -24.79
N ALA A 170 -5.76 -3.25 -25.85
CA ALA A 170 -7.01 -2.49 -25.80
C ALA A 170 -8.03 -3.09 -24.82
N GLU A 171 -8.05 -4.42 -24.67
CA GLU A 171 -8.91 -5.11 -23.72
C GLU A 171 -8.39 -4.98 -22.29
N ALA A 172 -7.09 -5.18 -22.07
CA ALA A 172 -6.45 -4.93 -20.78
C ALA A 172 -6.70 -3.49 -20.27
N ARG A 173 -6.65 -2.49 -21.17
CA ARG A 173 -7.01 -1.11 -20.84
C ARG A 173 -8.47 -0.96 -20.43
N ARG A 174 -9.40 -1.66 -21.09
CA ARG A 174 -10.83 -1.65 -20.71
C ARG A 174 -11.06 -2.31 -19.35
N GLU A 175 -10.44 -3.46 -19.12
CA GLU A 175 -10.45 -4.18 -17.84
C GLU A 175 -10.08 -3.26 -16.67
N MET A 176 -9.01 -2.47 -16.83
CA MET A 176 -8.55 -1.57 -15.77
C MET A 176 -9.34 -0.25 -15.70
N SER A 177 -9.61 0.42 -16.82
CA SER A 177 -10.27 1.73 -16.83
C SER A 177 -11.72 1.68 -16.35
N ARG A 178 -12.46 0.61 -16.63
CA ARG A 178 -13.86 0.47 -16.20
C ARG A 178 -13.99 0.44 -14.68
N VAL A 179 -13.03 -0.16 -13.98
CA VAL A 179 -12.96 -0.13 -12.51
C VAL A 179 -12.65 1.28 -11.99
N GLN A 180 -11.70 1.99 -12.62
CA GLN A 180 -11.38 3.39 -12.26
C GLN A 180 -12.64 4.27 -12.32
N ASP A 181 -13.42 4.13 -13.38
CA ASP A 181 -14.64 4.90 -13.61
C ASP A 181 -15.75 4.54 -12.62
N ALA A 182 -15.97 3.25 -12.38
CA ALA A 182 -16.99 2.79 -11.45
C ALA A 182 -16.71 3.26 -10.02
N VAL A 183 -15.45 3.12 -9.55
CA VAL A 183 -15.05 3.59 -8.22
C VAL A 183 -15.17 5.11 -8.12
N ARG A 184 -14.68 5.86 -9.12
CA ARG A 184 -14.80 7.32 -9.17
C ARG A 184 -16.25 7.79 -9.11
N LYS A 185 -17.16 7.12 -9.81
CA LYS A 185 -18.60 7.44 -9.77
C LYS A 185 -19.20 7.26 -8.37
N ILE A 186 -18.69 6.30 -7.59
CA ILE A 186 -19.23 5.96 -6.28
C ILE A 186 -18.66 6.86 -5.18
N THR A 187 -17.37 7.16 -5.22
CA THR A 187 -16.63 7.79 -4.11
C THR A 187 -16.03 9.16 -4.45
N GLY A 188 -16.02 9.55 -5.72
CA GLY A 188 -15.30 10.72 -6.21
C GLY A 188 -13.78 10.53 -6.29
N LYS A 189 -13.26 9.36 -5.91
CA LYS A 189 -11.82 9.05 -5.93
C LYS A 189 -11.50 8.02 -7.00
N THR A 190 -10.31 8.14 -7.59
CA THR A 190 -9.81 7.17 -8.57
C THR A 190 -8.68 6.37 -7.95
N PRO A 191 -8.75 5.02 -7.94
CA PRO A 191 -7.67 4.16 -7.49
C PRO A 191 -6.31 4.54 -8.09
N LYS A 192 -5.27 4.42 -7.26
CA LYS A 192 -3.85 4.67 -7.64
C LYS A 192 -3.02 3.40 -7.69
N LEU A 193 -3.57 2.32 -7.15
CA LEU A 193 -2.96 1.01 -7.13
C LEU A 193 -3.82 0.05 -7.95
N MET A 194 -3.15 -0.88 -8.62
CA MET A 194 -3.77 -2.03 -9.22
C MET A 194 -2.98 -3.29 -8.88
N ARG A 195 -3.66 -4.43 -8.81
CA ARG A 195 -3.00 -5.73 -8.72
C ARG A 195 -3.40 -6.53 -9.95
N PRO A 196 -2.45 -6.96 -10.78
CA PRO A 196 -2.77 -7.80 -11.93
C PRO A 196 -3.26 -9.17 -11.45
N PRO A 197 -4.36 -9.70 -12.02
CA PRO A 197 -4.86 -11.03 -11.69
C PRO A 197 -3.76 -12.10 -11.76
N GLN A 198 -3.71 -12.95 -10.73
CA GLN A 198 -2.69 -13.98 -10.55
C GLN A 198 -1.23 -13.46 -10.50
N GLY A 199 -1.02 -12.14 -10.34
CA GLY A 199 0.31 -11.53 -10.35
C GLY A 199 0.98 -11.52 -11.73
N ARG A 200 0.25 -11.82 -12.81
CA ARG A 200 0.80 -11.87 -14.17
C ARG A 200 0.83 -10.48 -14.80
N THR A 201 2.03 -9.99 -15.06
CA THR A 201 2.26 -8.67 -15.66
C THR A 201 3.47 -8.67 -16.58
N ASP A 202 3.51 -7.69 -17.48
CA ASP A 202 4.55 -7.47 -18.47
C ASP A 202 4.70 -5.96 -18.78
N GLU A 203 5.51 -5.63 -19.78
CA GLU A 203 5.71 -4.25 -20.24
C GLU A 203 4.43 -3.59 -20.75
N SER A 204 3.58 -4.34 -21.46
CA SER A 204 2.30 -3.83 -21.98
C SER A 204 1.35 -3.46 -20.84
N VAL A 205 1.23 -4.32 -19.84
CA VAL A 205 0.43 -4.05 -18.63
C VAL A 205 1.00 -2.85 -17.86
N SER A 206 2.32 -2.74 -17.77
CA SER A 206 3.01 -1.61 -17.12
C SER A 206 2.77 -0.30 -17.84
N ALA A 207 2.86 -0.28 -19.18
CA ALA A 207 2.57 0.89 -20.00
C ALA A 207 1.11 1.35 -19.84
N ILE A 208 0.14 0.43 -19.88
CA ILE A 208 -1.27 0.76 -19.68
C ILE A 208 -1.51 1.25 -18.24
N SER A 209 -0.88 0.63 -17.24
CA SER A 209 -0.96 1.08 -15.85
C SER A 209 -0.45 2.52 -15.71
N LYS A 210 0.65 2.87 -16.38
CA LYS A 210 1.19 4.23 -16.44
C LYS A 210 0.20 5.21 -17.05
N GLU A 211 -0.39 4.88 -18.20
CA GLU A 211 -1.42 5.70 -18.88
C GLU A 211 -2.62 5.98 -17.96
N LEU A 212 -3.04 4.98 -17.18
CA LEU A 212 -4.19 5.07 -16.28
C LEU A 212 -3.86 5.63 -14.89
N GLY A 213 -2.60 6.02 -14.64
CA GLY A 213 -2.15 6.56 -13.36
C GLY A 213 -2.13 5.54 -12.22
N LEU A 214 -1.90 4.26 -12.54
CA LEU A 214 -1.89 3.12 -11.63
C LEU A 214 -0.46 2.60 -11.43
N ALA A 215 -0.07 2.38 -10.18
CA ALA A 215 1.06 1.53 -9.83
C ALA A 215 0.58 0.08 -9.67
N GLN A 216 1.42 -0.89 -10.00
CA GLN A 216 1.10 -2.30 -9.82
C GLN A 216 1.63 -2.79 -8.47
N VAL A 217 0.88 -3.62 -7.77
CA VAL A 217 1.23 -4.11 -6.43
C VAL A 217 1.09 -5.62 -6.37
N LEU A 218 2.19 -6.30 -6.06
CA LEU A 218 2.21 -7.74 -5.81
C LEU A 218 2.24 -8.01 -4.29
N TRP A 219 2.68 -9.21 -3.89
CA TRP A 219 2.66 -9.63 -2.50
C TRP A 219 3.86 -10.53 -2.20
N SER A 220 4.24 -10.58 -0.93
CA SER A 220 5.29 -11.47 -0.41
C SER A 220 4.73 -12.56 0.50
N VAL A 221 3.48 -12.40 0.97
CA VAL A 221 2.79 -13.36 1.84
C VAL A 221 1.52 -13.84 1.17
N THR A 222 1.35 -15.16 1.04
CA THR A 222 0.09 -15.77 0.60
C THR A 222 -0.39 -16.85 1.56
N ALA A 223 -1.63 -16.75 2.00
CA ALA A 223 -2.26 -17.78 2.82
C ALA A 223 -2.74 -18.99 2.02
N LYS A 224 -2.82 -18.84 0.68
CA LYS A 224 -3.60 -19.73 -0.19
C LYS A 224 -4.99 -19.99 0.38
N ASP A 225 -5.64 -18.91 0.81
CA ASP A 225 -6.97 -18.95 1.43
C ASP A 225 -8.05 -19.41 0.44
N TYR A 226 -7.81 -19.25 -0.87
CA TYR A 226 -8.60 -19.85 -1.94
C TYR A 226 -8.55 -21.39 -1.99
N GLU A 227 -7.60 -22.05 -1.28
CA GLU A 227 -7.47 -23.51 -1.23
C GLU A 227 -8.03 -24.14 0.05
N THR A 228 -8.53 -23.34 1.01
CA THR A 228 -8.97 -23.86 2.31
C THR A 228 -10.03 -23.00 3.00
N ASN A 229 -10.90 -23.65 3.78
CA ASN A 229 -11.82 -22.96 4.69
C ASN A 229 -11.33 -22.92 6.15
N ASP A 230 -10.14 -23.48 6.44
CA ASP A 230 -9.57 -23.52 7.78
C ASP A 230 -8.89 -22.18 8.13
N SER A 231 -9.57 -21.37 8.94
CA SER A 231 -9.08 -20.08 9.42
C SER A 231 -7.81 -20.18 10.26
N ALA A 232 -7.59 -21.29 10.99
CA ALA A 232 -6.37 -21.49 11.76
C ALA A 232 -5.18 -21.75 10.84
N LEU A 233 -5.37 -22.54 9.78
CA LEU A 233 -4.36 -22.76 8.75
C LEU A 233 -4.03 -21.47 7.98
N ILE A 234 -5.05 -20.68 7.61
CA ILE A 234 -4.87 -19.36 6.99
C ILE A 234 -4.02 -18.46 7.90
N THR A 235 -4.40 -18.36 9.18
CA THR A 235 -3.67 -17.57 10.18
C THR A 235 -2.23 -18.01 10.29
N LYS A 236 -1.98 -19.33 10.42
CA LYS A 236 -0.63 -19.91 10.49
C LYS A 236 0.21 -19.52 9.28
N ARG A 237 -0.29 -19.76 8.07
CA ARG A 237 0.46 -19.50 6.81
C ARG A 237 0.82 -18.03 6.65
N VAL A 238 -0.09 -17.11 6.99
CA VAL A 238 0.21 -15.67 7.00
C VAL A 238 1.36 -15.37 7.95
N LEU A 239 1.27 -15.84 9.18
CA LEU A 239 2.23 -15.53 10.23
C LEU A 239 3.61 -16.15 10.03
N GLU A 240 3.71 -17.29 9.34
CA GLU A 240 4.98 -17.94 9.01
C GLU A 240 5.76 -17.19 7.93
N GLN A 241 5.07 -16.54 6.99
CA GLN A 241 5.68 -15.80 5.88
C GLN A 241 5.85 -14.30 6.16
N THR A 242 5.21 -13.77 7.21
CA THR A 242 5.17 -12.32 7.43
C THR A 242 6.50 -11.76 7.95
N GLU A 243 7.15 -10.98 7.09
CA GLU A 243 8.34 -10.18 7.40
C GLU A 243 8.05 -8.67 7.37
N ARG A 244 9.03 -7.87 7.82
CA ARG A 244 8.95 -6.40 7.72
C ARG A 244 8.80 -6.03 6.25
N ASP A 245 7.94 -5.05 5.98
CA ASP A 245 7.64 -4.55 4.63
C ASP A 245 6.87 -5.52 3.74
N GLY A 246 6.36 -6.62 4.33
CA GLY A 246 5.53 -7.57 3.63
C GLY A 246 4.15 -7.02 3.25
N ILE A 247 3.64 -7.50 2.12
CA ILE A 247 2.28 -7.28 1.66
C ILE A 247 1.55 -8.63 1.70
N ILE A 248 0.48 -8.69 2.48
CA ILE A 248 -0.30 -9.90 2.75
C ILE A 248 -1.47 -9.99 1.78
N LEU A 249 -1.48 -11.02 0.94
CA LEU A 249 -2.58 -11.37 0.05
C LEU A 249 -3.60 -12.28 0.76
N LEU A 250 -4.85 -11.81 0.80
CA LEU A 250 -6.05 -12.54 1.23
C LEU A 250 -7.21 -12.19 0.28
N HIS A 251 -8.32 -12.89 0.40
CA HIS A 251 -9.54 -12.63 -0.35
C HIS A 251 -10.76 -12.75 0.58
N ASP A 252 -11.57 -11.69 0.68
CA ASP A 252 -12.74 -11.71 1.57
C ASP A 252 -13.93 -12.53 1.02
N ILE A 253 -13.80 -13.07 -0.18
CA ILE A 253 -14.80 -13.94 -0.83
C ILE A 253 -14.83 -15.36 -0.25
N TYR A 254 -13.76 -15.80 0.44
CA TYR A 254 -13.67 -17.17 0.97
C TYR A 254 -14.08 -17.27 2.43
N ARG A 255 -14.80 -18.36 2.77
CA ARG A 255 -15.40 -18.56 4.09
C ARG A 255 -14.37 -18.56 5.23
N GLY A 256 -13.17 -19.08 4.98
CA GLY A 256 -12.11 -19.19 5.97
C GLY A 256 -11.40 -17.86 6.28
N THR A 257 -11.45 -16.87 5.37
CA THR A 257 -10.58 -15.70 5.44
C THR A 257 -11.01 -14.71 6.51
N VAL A 258 -12.27 -14.24 6.48
CA VAL A 258 -12.75 -13.22 7.44
C VAL A 258 -12.64 -13.69 8.90
N PRO A 259 -12.95 -14.96 9.26
CA PRO A 259 -12.73 -15.44 10.63
C PRO A 259 -11.24 -15.58 11.03
N ALA A 260 -10.30 -15.65 10.09
CA ALA A 260 -8.86 -15.69 10.38
C ALA A 260 -8.29 -14.32 10.76
N VAL A 261 -8.87 -13.23 10.24
CA VAL A 261 -8.35 -11.85 10.39
C VAL A 261 -8.11 -11.43 11.84
N PRO A 262 -9.01 -11.68 12.82
CA PRO A 262 -8.75 -11.33 14.22
C PRO A 262 -7.50 -12.00 14.80
N GLY A 263 -7.27 -13.28 14.46
CA GLY A 263 -6.09 -14.04 14.91
C GLY A 263 -4.80 -13.50 14.30
N ILE A 264 -4.83 -13.18 13.01
CA ILE A 264 -3.72 -12.55 12.28
C ILE A 264 -3.36 -11.21 12.94
N LEU A 265 -4.33 -10.30 13.10
CA LEU A 265 -4.09 -8.96 13.63
C LEU A 265 -3.55 -9.00 15.06
N LYS A 266 -4.11 -9.86 15.92
CA LYS A 266 -3.65 -10.05 17.30
C LYS A 266 -2.18 -10.45 17.35
N GLU A 267 -1.79 -11.42 16.55
CA GLU A 267 -0.43 -11.96 16.59
C GLU A 267 0.58 -11.04 15.90
N LEU A 268 0.20 -10.35 14.81
CA LEU A 268 1.03 -9.31 14.21
C LEU A 268 1.34 -8.20 15.22
N LYS A 269 0.33 -7.71 15.94
CA LYS A 269 0.50 -6.70 16.99
C LYS A 269 1.43 -7.19 18.10
N LYS A 270 1.26 -8.44 18.56
CA LYS A 270 2.12 -9.06 19.56
C LYS A 270 3.59 -9.12 19.11
N ARG A 271 3.84 -9.33 17.82
CA ARG A 271 5.17 -9.35 17.19
C ARG A 271 5.71 -7.95 16.85
N GLY A 272 5.05 -6.89 17.30
CA GLY A 272 5.46 -5.50 17.10
C GLY A 272 5.21 -4.96 15.69
N TYR A 273 4.38 -5.62 14.89
CA TYR A 273 3.99 -5.11 13.58
C TYR A 273 2.93 -4.02 13.69
N THR A 274 3.02 -3.03 12.81
CA THR A 274 1.97 -2.05 12.53
C THR A 274 1.32 -2.38 11.18
N VAL A 275 0.01 -2.55 11.17
CA VAL A 275 -0.75 -2.86 9.96
C VAL A 275 -1.17 -1.55 9.29
N VAL A 276 -0.84 -1.41 8.01
CA VAL A 276 -1.03 -0.18 7.23
C VAL A 276 -1.66 -0.47 5.86
N THR A 277 -2.12 0.57 5.18
CA THR A 277 -2.42 0.51 3.73
C THR A 277 -1.15 0.36 2.91
N VAL A 278 -1.24 -0.05 1.64
CA VAL A 278 -0.07 -0.17 0.77
C VAL A 278 0.56 1.20 0.53
N SER A 279 -0.24 2.25 0.29
CA SER A 279 0.32 3.61 0.14
C SER A 279 1.05 4.09 1.40
N GLN A 280 0.56 3.77 2.60
CA GLN A 280 1.28 4.07 3.85
C GLN A 280 2.57 3.24 3.98
N LEU A 281 2.57 1.98 3.52
CA LEU A 281 3.77 1.16 3.49
C LEU A 281 4.84 1.76 2.59
N LEU A 282 4.46 2.39 1.48
CA LEU A 282 5.38 3.08 0.55
C LEU A 282 5.79 4.48 1.03
N ALA A 283 5.07 5.07 1.98
CA ALA A 283 5.31 6.44 2.43
C ALA A 283 6.71 6.57 3.08
N PRO A 284 7.46 7.65 2.78
CA PRO A 284 7.00 8.91 2.18
C PRO A 284 6.95 8.95 0.64
N ALA A 285 7.36 7.88 -0.05
CA ALA A 285 7.16 7.80 -1.48
C ALA A 285 5.67 7.70 -1.82
N LYS A 286 5.33 8.13 -3.03
CA LYS A 286 4.01 7.91 -3.61
C LYS A 286 4.12 6.75 -4.62
N PRO A 287 3.08 5.92 -4.75
CA PRO A 287 3.05 4.92 -5.81
C PRO A 287 3.27 5.58 -7.17
N GLN A 288 4.25 5.08 -7.92
CA GLN A 288 4.59 5.61 -9.24
C GLN A 288 3.80 4.89 -10.35
N PRO A 289 3.08 5.60 -11.23
CA PRO A 289 2.36 4.96 -12.33
C PRO A 289 3.27 4.11 -13.23
N GLY A 290 2.83 2.88 -13.51
CA GLY A 290 3.57 1.90 -14.31
C GLY A 290 4.61 1.08 -13.55
N MET A 291 5.04 1.52 -12.36
CA MET A 291 5.99 0.79 -11.52
C MET A 291 5.34 -0.47 -10.93
N VAL A 292 6.10 -1.56 -10.83
CA VAL A 292 5.69 -2.78 -10.14
C VAL A 292 6.32 -2.84 -8.76
N TYR A 293 5.49 -2.76 -7.72
CA TYR A 293 5.93 -2.94 -6.35
C TYR A 293 5.87 -4.42 -5.97
N ARG A 294 7.04 -5.03 -5.73
CA ARG A 294 7.19 -6.44 -5.33
C ARG A 294 8.03 -6.52 -4.04
N PRO A 295 7.40 -6.79 -2.88
CA PRO A 295 8.10 -7.01 -1.61
C PRO A 295 8.73 -8.40 -1.51
#